data_AF-A0A0F9B8Y4-F1
#
_entry.id   AF-A0A0F9B8Y4-F1
#
_cell.length_a   1.000
_cell.length_b   1.000
_cell.length_c   1.000
_cell.angle_alpha   90.00
_cell.angle_beta   90.00
_cell.angle_gamma   90.00
#
_symmetry.space_group_name_H-M   'P 1'
#
loop_
_entity.id
_entity.type
_entity.pdbx_description
1 polymer ?
#
loop_
_entity_poly.entity_id
_entity_poly.type
_entity_poly.pdbx_seq_one_letter_code
_entity_poly.pdbx_strand_id
1 'polypeptide(L)' 'MDVIWIVFLFAAGACVGSFLNVLIYRLPRGESIVFPGSHCPSCGEAIKWYDNIPILRISAF' A
#
# COMPACT_ATOMS: atom_id res chain seq x y z
N MET A 1 -9.49 -18.40 -28.81
CA MET A 1 -9.56 -18.78 -27.38
C MET A 1 -8.40 -18.19 -26.58
N ASP A 2 -7.61 -17.35 -27.24
CA ASP A 2 -6.29 -16.90 -26.81
C ASP A 2 -6.37 -15.54 -26.10
N VAL A 3 -7.31 -14.69 -26.52
CA VAL A 3 -7.56 -13.37 -25.91
C VAL A 3 -7.98 -13.50 -24.44
N ILE A 4 -8.81 -14.49 -24.11
CA ILE A 4 -9.24 -14.74 -22.73
C ILE A 4 -8.03 -15.08 -21.84
N TRP A 5 -7.12 -15.92 -22.32
CA TRP A 5 -5.90 -16.27 -21.59
C TRP A 5 -4.95 -15.08 -21.44
N ILE A 6 -4.82 -14.24 -22.47
CA ILE A 6 -4.00 -13.02 -22.43
C ILE A 6 -4.55 -12.04 -21.39
N VAL A 7 -5.86 -11.79 -21.39
CA VAL A 7 -6.51 -10.90 -20.42
C VAL A 7 -6.35 -11.44 -19.01
N PHE A 8 -6.48 -12.75 -18.82
CA PHE A 8 -6.28 -13.39 -17.52
C PHE A 8 -4.84 -13.26 -17.01
N LEU A 9 -3.84 -13.54 -17.86
CA LEU A 9 -2.42 -13.38 -17.52
C LEU A 9 -2.06 -11.93 -17.21
N PHE A 10 -2.63 -10.98 -17.96
CA PHE A 10 -2.43 -9.56 -17.71
C PHE A 10 -3.02 -9.13 -16.36
N ALA A 11 -4.25 -9.54 -16.05
CA ALA A 11 -4.89 -9.23 -14.78
C ALA A 11 -4.13 -9.85 -13.59
N ALA A 12 -3.74 -11.13 -13.71
CA ALA A 12 -2.92 -11.79 -12.70
C ALA A 12 -1.57 -11.10 -12.51
N GLY A 13 -0.88 -10.75 -13.61
CA GLY A 13 0.38 -10.01 -13.58
C GLY A 13 0.25 -8.62 -12.95
N ALA A 14 -0.84 -7.89 -13.24
CA ALA A 14 -1.11 -6.59 -12.65
C ALA A 14 -1.36 -6.68 -11.13
N CYS A 15 -2.11 -7.68 -10.67
CA CYS A 15 -2.32 -7.94 -9.25
C CYS A 15 -0.99 -8.25 -8.53
N VAL A 16 -0.19 -9.15 -9.10
CA VAL A 16 1.12 -9.54 -8.54
C VAL A 16 2.09 -8.35 -8.54
N GLY A 17 2.17 -7.60 -9.63
CA GLY A 17 3.03 -6.42 -9.75
C GLY A 17 2.66 -5.32 -8.77
N SER A 18 1.37 -5.06 -8.56
CA SER A 18 0.88 -4.10 -7.56
C SER A 18 1.30 -4.49 -6.14
N PHE A 19 1.15 -5.77 -5.79
CA PHE A 19 1.56 -6.28 -4.48
C PHE A 19 3.08 -6.21 -4.30
N LEU A 20 3.86 -6.61 -5.31
CA LEU A 20 5.32 -6.58 -5.26
C LEU A 20 5.85 -5.15 -5.11
N ASN A 21 5.19 -4.15 -5.70
CA ASN A 21 5.54 -2.74 -5.52
C ASN A 21 5.44 -2.31 -4.04
N VAL A 22 4.40 -2.75 -3.32
CA VAL A 22 4.28 -2.52 -1.88
C VAL A 22 5.37 -3.28 -1.10
N LEU A 23 5.69 -4.51 -1.51
CA LEU A 23 6.74 -5.31 -0.88
C LEU A 23 8.12 -4.65 -1.04
N ILE A 24 8.49 -4.18 -2.23
CA ILE A 24 9.79 -3.52 -2.46
C ILE A 24 9.95 -2.29 -1.55
N TYR A 25 8.84 -1.59 -1.27
CA TYR A 25 8.88 -0.43 -0.38
C TYR A 25 9.01 -0.81 1.11
N ARG A 26 8.37 -1.91 1.55
CA ARG A 26 8.30 -2.31 2.98
C ARG A 26 9.40 -3.30 3.40
N LEU A 27 9.77 -4.23 2.53
CA LEU A 27 10.71 -5.33 2.81
C LEU A 27 12.13 -4.86 3.20
N PRO A 28 12.78 -3.90 2.52
CA PRO A 28 14.12 -3.44 2.92
C PRO A 28 14.12 -2.65 4.23
N ARG A 29 12.95 -2.15 4.67
CA ARG A 29 12.80 -1.44 5.94
C ARG A 29 12.46 -2.38 7.11
N GLY A 30 12.26 -3.68 6.84
CA GLY A 30 11.82 -4.64 7.86
C GLY A 30 10.43 -4.33 8.41
N GLU A 31 9.67 -3.48 7.72
CA GLU A 31 8.33 -3.09 8.12
C GLU A 31 7.35 -4.19 7.73
N SER A 32 6.50 -4.56 8.67
CA SER A 32 5.60 -5.68 8.48
C SER A 32 4.50 -5.32 7.47
N ILE A 33 4.32 -6.24 6.51
CA ILE A 33 3.51 -6.03 5.29
C ILE A 33 2.02 -5.91 5.61
N VAL A 34 1.60 -6.58 6.70
CA VAL A 34 0.20 -6.69 7.14
C VAL A 34 -0.10 -5.77 8.33
N PHE A 35 0.90 -5.48 9.17
CA PHE A 35 0.70 -4.72 10.39
C PHE A 35 2.03 -4.08 10.80
N PRO A 36 2.14 -2.78 11.08
CA PRO A 36 1.00 -1.96 11.46
C PRO A 36 0.50 -1.12 10.28
N GLY A 37 -0.55 -0.31 10.52
CA GLY A 37 -1.25 0.45 9.48
C GLY A 37 -0.39 1.57 8.88
N SER A 38 -1.00 2.61 8.31
CA SER A 38 -0.28 3.85 8.04
C SER A 38 0.28 4.40 9.37
N HIS A 39 1.59 4.65 9.47
CA HIS A 39 2.21 5.31 10.61
C HIS A 39 2.87 6.61 10.13
N CYS A 40 2.86 7.64 10.98
CA CYS A 40 3.58 8.87 10.65
C CYS A 40 5.10 8.61 10.80
N PRO A 41 5.92 8.87 9.77
CA PRO A 41 7.35 8.64 9.81
C PRO A 41 8.10 9.61 10.77
N SER A 42 7.45 10.67 11.26
CA SER A 42 8.04 11.64 12.17
C SER A 42 7.82 11.34 13.65
N CYS A 43 6.71 10.69 14.01
CA CYS A 43 6.33 10.46 15.42
C CYS A 43 6.04 8.99 15.76
N GLY A 44 5.91 8.10 14.77
CA GLY A 44 5.71 6.66 14.97
C GLY A 44 4.28 6.25 15.36
N GLU A 45 3.35 7.20 15.52
CA GLU A 45 1.97 6.92 15.91
C GLU A 45 1.16 6.29 14.77
N ALA A 46 0.23 5.39 15.11
CA ALA A 46 -0.69 4.77 14.16
C ALA A 46 -1.67 5.81 13.61
N ILE A 47 -1.58 6.12 12.31
CA ILE A 47 -2.48 7.04 11.63
C ILE A 47 -3.84 6.37 11.50
N LYS A 48 -4.85 6.99 12.14
CA LYS A 48 -6.23 6.56 12.06
C LYS A 48 -6.81 6.91 10.69
N TRP A 49 -7.77 6.13 10.22
CA TRP A 49 -8.33 6.27 8.86
C TRP A 49 -8.91 7.67 8.55
N TYR A 50 -9.39 8.40 9.57
CA TYR A 50 -9.90 9.77 9.43
C TYR A 50 -8.82 10.85 9.28
N ASP A 51 -7.56 10.57 9.64
CA ASP A 51 -6.45 11.50 9.42
C ASP A 51 -6.03 11.55 7.93
N ASN A 52 -6.43 10.56 7.13
CA ASN A 52 -6.23 10.59 5.69
C ASN A 52 -7.21 11.52 4.95
N ILE A 53 -8.10 12.23 5.68
CA ILE A 53 -9.04 13.19 5.10
C ILE A 53 -8.39 14.59 5.13
N PRO A 54 -7.88 15.12 4.00
CA PRO A 54 -7.14 16.39 3.94
C PRO A 54 -7.98 17.63 4.27
N ILE A 55 -9.27 17.47 4.59
CA ILE A 55 -10.26 18.55 4.72
C ILE A 55 -10.39 19.03 6.18
N LEU A 56 -9.94 18.25 7.18
CA LEU A 56 -10.14 18.52 8.62
C LEU A 56 -8.86 18.51 9.47
N ARG A 57 -7.68 18.77 8.89
CA ARG A 57 -6.42 18.65 9.65
C ARG A 57 -6.13 19.86 10.55
N ILE A 58 -6.36 19.68 11.86
CA ILE A 58 -5.49 20.20 12.94
C ILE A 58 -4.51 19.07 13.25
N SER A 59 -3.44 18.95 12.46
CA SER A 59 -2.20 18.25 12.81
C SER A 59 -1.33 18.21 11.56
N ALA A 60 -0.32 19.07 11.58
CA ALA A 60 0.77 19.09 10.62
C ALA A 60 1.66 17.86 10.82
N PHE A 61 2.16 17.34 9.70
CA PHE A 61 3.37 16.51 9.58
C PHE A 61 3.39 15.16 10.32
#